data_AF-A0A1X1V2I6-F1
#
_entry.id   AF-A0A1X1V2I6-F1
#
_cell.length_a   1.000
_cell.length_b   1.000
_cell.length_c   1.000
_cell.angle_alpha   90.00
_cell.angle_beta   90.00
_cell.angle_gamma   90.00
#
_symmetry.space_group_name_H-M   'P 1'
#
loop_
_entity.id
_entity.type
_entity.pdbx_description
1 polymer ?
#
loop_
_entity_poly.entity_id
_entity_poly.type
_entity_poly.pdbx_seq_one_letter_code
_entity_poly.pdbx_strand_id
1 'polypeptide(L)'
;MDAALYSDLVGSDESVVRAYCRELVRQLAFGVAGEGLSPAAQPVAHALVAQCWPTVQEWAVLGEEHEDALAMMACQRPGLNGLENPDQTISYTREFVRCRQLEVLLCWERHGADLLNVVYAAWVAGIRAPLKLPVH
;
A
#
# COMPACT_ATOMS: atom_id res chain seq x y z
N MET A 1 -9.16 8.83 -2.68
CA MET A 1 -8.94 9.24 -4.07
C MET A 1 -9.90 10.37 -4.39
N ASP A 2 -9.43 11.44 -5.03
CA ASP A 2 -10.33 12.50 -5.46
C ASP A 2 -11.09 12.10 -6.74
N ALA A 3 -12.18 12.82 -7.02
CA ALA A 3 -13.08 12.49 -8.12
C ALA A 3 -12.45 12.70 -9.51
N ALA A 4 -11.50 13.65 -9.63
CA ALA A 4 -10.85 13.95 -10.90
C ALA A 4 -9.91 12.81 -11.30
N LEU A 5 -9.03 12.38 -10.39
CA LEU A 5 -8.14 11.24 -10.64
C LEU A 5 -8.93 9.96 -10.91
N TYR A 6 -10.04 9.73 -10.19
CA TYR A 6 -10.88 8.56 -10.45
C TYR A 6 -11.44 8.56 -11.88
N SER A 7 -11.99 9.71 -12.32
CA SER A 7 -12.50 9.86 -13.68
C SER A 7 -11.41 9.64 -14.73
N ASP A 8 -10.21 10.20 -14.51
CA ASP A 8 -9.09 10.04 -15.42
C ASP A 8 -8.65 8.57 -15.53
N LEU A 9 -8.60 7.84 -14.42
CA LEU A 9 -8.21 6.43 -14.39
C LEU A 9 -9.25 5.51 -15.02
N VAL A 10 -10.55 5.78 -14.82
CA VAL A 10 -11.64 5.02 -15.47
C VAL A 10 -11.62 5.20 -16.98
N GLY A 11 -11.24 6.38 -17.47
CA GLY A 11 -11.10 6.67 -18.90
C GLY A 11 -9.77 6.24 -19.52
N SER A 12 -8.80 5.78 -18.73
CA SER A 12 -7.45 5.43 -19.18
C SER A 12 -7.33 3.96 -19.61
N ASP A 13 -6.40 3.67 -20.51
CA ASP A 13 -6.04 2.30 -20.86
C ASP A 13 -5.47 1.54 -19.66
N GLU A 14 -5.73 0.22 -19.59
CA GLU A 14 -5.25 -0.62 -18.49
C GLU A 14 -3.71 -0.55 -18.31
N SER A 15 -2.96 -0.41 -19.41
CA SER A 15 -1.50 -0.26 -19.38
C SER A 15 -1.05 1.01 -18.66
N VAL A 16 -1.79 2.12 -18.83
CA VAL A 16 -1.54 3.40 -18.17
C VAL A 16 -1.84 3.27 -16.68
N VAL A 17 -3.00 2.68 -16.33
CA VAL A 17 -3.37 2.45 -14.92
C VAL A 17 -2.37 1.53 -14.23
N ARG A 18 -1.92 0.47 -14.90
CA ARG A 18 -0.91 -0.46 -14.38
C ARG A 18 0.44 0.22 -14.18
N ALA A 19 0.88 1.07 -15.12
CA ALA A 19 2.08 1.87 -14.96
C ALA A 19 1.97 2.85 -13.78
N TYR A 20 0.81 3.49 -13.62
CA TYR A 20 0.53 4.37 -12.49
C TYR A 20 0.60 3.63 -11.14
N CYS A 21 -0.03 2.45 -11.02
CA CYS A 21 0.07 1.61 -9.83
C CYS A 21 1.53 1.23 -9.50
N ARG A 22 2.37 0.95 -10.51
CA ARG A 22 3.80 0.66 -10.30
C ARG A 22 4.57 1.89 -9.82
N GLU A 23 4.24 3.09 -10.31
CA GLU A 23 4.83 4.33 -9.79
C GLU A 23 4.45 4.56 -8.32
N LEU A 24 3.21 4.27 -7.91
CA LEU A 24 2.81 4.31 -6.51
C LEU A 24 3.62 3.31 -5.67
N VAL A 25 3.82 2.09 -6.14
CA VAL A 25 4.67 1.08 -5.47
C VAL A 25 6.13 1.54 -5.41
N ARG A 26 6.64 2.20 -6.45
CA ARG A 26 7.99 2.77 -6.46
C ARG A 26 8.15 3.87 -5.39
N GLN A 27 7.15 4.75 -5.25
CA GLN A 27 7.14 5.76 -4.19
C GLN A 27 7.06 5.12 -2.79
N LEU A 28 6.29 4.05 -2.64
CA LEU A 28 6.25 3.28 -1.40
C LEU A 28 7.61 2.68 -1.05
N ALA A 29 8.26 2.01 -2.01
CA ALA A 29 9.50 1.29 -1.77
C ALA A 29 10.72 2.21 -1.56
N PHE A 30 10.76 3.36 -2.24
CA PHE A 30 11.97 4.19 -2.33
C PHE A 30 11.76 5.67 -1.92
N GLY A 31 10.51 6.12 -1.72
CA GLY A 31 10.18 7.54 -1.59
C GLY A 31 10.03 8.07 -0.17
N VAL A 32 9.89 7.22 0.84
CA VAL A 32 9.68 7.66 2.24
C VAL A 32 10.98 7.58 3.04
N ALA A 33 11.47 8.74 3.51
CA ALA A 33 12.60 8.80 4.43
C ALA A 33 12.16 8.44 5.85
N GLY A 34 12.78 7.43 6.48
CA GLY A 34 12.70 7.18 7.92
C GLY A 34 12.16 5.81 8.34
N GLU A 35 11.23 5.20 7.59
CA GLU A 35 10.75 3.84 7.82
C GLU A 35 10.57 3.14 6.47
N GLY A 36 11.60 2.41 6.05
CA GLY A 36 11.53 1.59 4.84
C GLY A 36 10.56 0.43 5.01
N LEU A 37 10.14 -0.15 3.87
CA LEU A 37 9.37 -1.38 3.86
C LEU A 37 10.05 -2.47 4.70
N SER A 38 9.24 -3.32 5.32
CA SER A 38 9.70 -4.49 6.04
C SER A 38 10.50 -5.44 5.13
N PRO A 39 11.35 -6.33 5.70
CA PRO A 39 12.07 -7.32 4.92
C PRO A 39 11.18 -8.24 4.07
N ALA A 40 9.94 -8.51 4.50
CA ALA A 40 8.98 -9.31 3.75
C ALA A 40 8.27 -8.51 2.64
N ALA A 41 8.06 -7.21 2.82
CA ALA A 41 7.46 -6.33 1.82
C ALA A 41 8.44 -5.89 0.71
N GLN A 42 9.73 -5.80 1.01
CA GLN A 42 10.75 -5.36 0.03
C GLN A 42 10.80 -6.22 -1.25
N PRO A 43 10.91 -7.57 -1.19
CA PRO A 43 10.96 -8.41 -2.39
C PRO A 43 9.73 -8.25 -3.27
N VAL A 44 8.54 -8.21 -2.66
CA VAL A 44 7.26 -8.01 -3.37
C VAL A 44 7.25 -6.66 -4.09
N ALA A 45 7.59 -5.58 -3.39
CA ALA A 45 7.60 -4.25 -3.97
C ALA A 45 8.63 -4.14 -5.11
N HIS A 46 9.82 -4.71 -4.93
CA HIS A 46 10.86 -4.72 -5.96
C HIS A 46 10.43 -5.51 -7.20
N ALA A 47 9.84 -6.68 -7.03
CA ALA A 47 9.33 -7.48 -8.15
C ALA A 47 8.25 -6.70 -8.92
N LEU A 48 7.29 -6.09 -8.22
CA LEU A 48 6.25 -5.26 -8.85
C LEU A 48 6.83 -4.03 -9.56
N VAL A 49 7.85 -3.37 -9.03
CA VAL A 49 8.52 -2.26 -9.75
C VAL A 49 9.25 -2.77 -10.99
N ALA A 50 9.92 -3.91 -10.89
CA ALA A 50 10.63 -4.56 -11.99
C ALA A 50 9.72 -5.22 -13.04
N GLN A 51 8.40 -5.04 -12.93
CA GLN A 51 7.40 -5.66 -13.79
C GLN A 51 7.32 -7.19 -13.72
N CYS A 52 7.92 -7.77 -12.68
CA CYS A 52 7.82 -9.18 -12.36
C CYS A 52 6.59 -9.46 -11.49
N TRP A 53 6.19 -10.73 -11.43
CA TRP A 53 5.21 -11.20 -10.46
C TRP A 53 5.92 -11.86 -9.28
N PRO A 54 5.61 -11.49 -8.03
CA PRO A 54 6.14 -12.17 -6.85
C PRO A 54 5.71 -13.64 -6.78
N THR A 55 6.52 -14.44 -6.12
CA THR A 55 6.28 -15.87 -5.89
C THR A 55 5.16 -16.09 -4.88
N VAL A 56 4.56 -17.29 -4.90
CA VAL A 56 3.52 -17.69 -3.93
C VAL A 56 4.04 -17.58 -2.48
N GLN A 57 5.31 -17.91 -2.24
CA GLN A 57 5.90 -17.80 -0.91
C GLN A 57 6.05 -16.35 -0.45
N GLU A 58 6.49 -15.45 -1.34
CA GLU A 58 6.60 -14.02 -1.03
C GLU A 58 5.23 -13.40 -0.70
N TRP A 59 4.19 -13.79 -1.44
CA TRP A 59 2.82 -13.38 -1.14
C TRP A 59 2.32 -13.93 0.20
N ALA A 60 2.56 -15.21 0.49
CA ALA A 60 2.16 -15.82 1.76
C ALA A 60 2.81 -15.12 2.96
N VAL A 61 4.13 -14.88 2.91
CA VAL A 61 4.86 -14.20 3.99
C VAL A 61 4.38 -12.76 4.17
N LEU A 62 4.08 -12.05 3.07
CA LEU A 62 3.49 -10.72 3.15
C LEU A 62 2.09 -10.73 3.80
N GLY A 63 1.29 -11.75 3.48
CA GLY A 63 -0.03 -11.96 4.08
C GLY A 63 0.05 -12.22 5.58
N GLU A 64 0.97 -13.08 6.02
CA GLU A 64 1.23 -13.33 7.45
C GLU A 64 1.63 -12.05 8.19
N GLU A 65 2.55 -11.26 7.62
CA GLU A 65 2.94 -9.98 8.23
C GLU A 65 1.76 -8.99 8.32
N HIS A 66 0.89 -8.97 7.31
CA HIS A 66 -0.29 -8.10 7.31
C HIS A 66 -1.28 -8.48 8.41
N GLU A 67 -1.55 -9.77 8.60
CA GLU A 67 -2.43 -10.25 9.68
C GLU A 67 -1.86 -9.95 11.07
N ASP A 68 -0.55 -10.15 11.26
CA ASP A 68 0.14 -9.80 12.51
C ASP A 68 0.08 -8.29 12.79
N ALA A 69 0.38 -7.46 11.79
CA ALA A 69 0.30 -6.01 11.92
C ALA A 69 -1.14 -5.56 12.22
N LEU A 70 -2.14 -6.18 11.60
CA LEU A 70 -3.56 -5.87 11.82
C LEU A 70 -3.98 -6.20 13.25
N ALA A 71 -3.58 -7.37 13.77
CA ALA A 71 -3.84 -7.78 15.14
C ALA A 71 -3.17 -6.82 16.15
N MET A 72 -1.91 -6.44 15.90
CA MET A 72 -1.19 -5.49 16.74
C MET A 72 -1.84 -4.10 16.74
N MET A 73 -2.18 -3.57 15.55
CA MET A 73 -2.89 -2.30 15.42
C MET A 73 -4.23 -2.32 16.17
N ALA A 74 -5.01 -3.40 16.05
CA ALA A 74 -6.29 -3.54 16.73
C ALA A 74 -6.15 -3.49 18.27
N CYS A 75 -5.13 -4.16 18.82
CA CYS A 75 -4.82 -4.16 20.25
C CYS A 75 -4.36 -2.79 20.77
N GLN A 76 -3.79 -1.94 19.91
CA GLN A 76 -3.30 -0.60 20.29
C GLN A 76 -4.34 0.50 20.09
N ARG A 77 -5.56 0.19 19.62
CA ARG A 77 -6.58 1.21 19.34
C ARG A 77 -6.79 2.15 20.55
N PRO A 78 -6.65 3.47 20.39
CA PRO A 78 -6.86 4.42 21.49
C PRO A 78 -8.24 4.26 22.12
N GLY A 79 -8.29 4.30 23.46
CA GLY A 79 -9.53 4.14 24.22
C GLY A 79 -10.02 2.70 24.41
N LEU A 80 -9.32 1.68 23.87
CA LEU A 80 -9.71 0.26 24.01
C LEU A 80 -9.80 -0.19 25.48
N ASN A 81 -8.94 0.36 26.36
CA ASN A 81 -8.89 0.09 27.79
C ASN A 81 -9.56 1.19 28.65
N GLY A 82 -10.26 2.15 28.03
CA GLY A 82 -10.93 3.26 28.72
C GLY A 82 -10.00 4.39 29.19
N LEU A 83 -8.70 4.34 28.88
CA LEU A 83 -7.72 5.39 29.20
C LEU A 83 -6.98 5.80 27.92
N GLU A 84 -6.96 7.09 27.61
CA GLU A 84 -6.17 7.61 26.49
C GLU A 84 -4.71 7.77 26.92
N ASN A 85 -3.83 6.95 26.36
CA ASN A 85 -2.38 7.04 26.54
C ASN A 85 -1.72 7.60 25.25
N PRO A 86 -0.97 8.72 25.32
CA PRO A 86 -0.24 9.26 24.18
C PRO A 86 0.72 8.25 23.51
N ASP A 87 1.42 7.42 24.30
CA ASP A 87 2.36 6.43 23.77
C ASP A 87 1.62 5.35 22.96
N GLN A 88 0.44 4.93 23.44
CA GLN A 88 -0.43 4.00 22.73
C GLN A 88 -0.93 4.59 21.40
N THR A 89 -1.18 5.89 21.35
CA THR A 89 -1.59 6.59 20.11
C THR A 89 -0.46 6.59 19.08
N ILE A 90 0.78 6.79 19.52
CA ILE A 90 1.97 6.72 18.65
C ILE A 90 2.14 5.30 18.12
N SER A 91 2.09 4.29 19.00
CA SER A 91 2.19 2.87 18.59
C SER A 91 1.08 2.47 17.62
N TYR A 92 -0.18 2.84 17.90
CA TYR A 92 -1.30 2.61 16.99
C TYR A 92 -1.06 3.24 15.62
N THR A 93 -0.62 4.50 15.58
CA THR A 93 -0.40 5.23 14.32
C THR A 93 0.67 4.54 13.48
N ARG A 94 1.75 4.08 14.12
CA ARG A 94 2.83 3.36 13.45
C ARG A 94 2.35 2.04 12.85
N GLU A 95 1.66 1.21 13.64
CA GLU A 95 1.13 -0.07 13.14
C GLU A 95 0.03 0.13 12.09
N PHE A 96 -0.77 1.20 12.20
CA PHE A 96 -1.74 1.58 11.19
C PHE A 96 -1.07 1.90 9.86
N VAL A 97 -0.04 2.75 9.86
CA VAL A 97 0.71 3.09 8.63
C VAL A 97 1.32 1.83 8.02
N ARG A 98 1.97 0.98 8.84
CA ARG A 98 2.52 -0.30 8.38
C ARG A 98 1.47 -1.18 7.72
N CYS A 99 0.30 -1.37 8.36
CA CYS A 99 -0.81 -2.12 7.78
C CYS A 99 -1.23 -1.56 6.42
N ARG A 100 -1.42 -0.25 6.31
CA ARG A 100 -1.85 0.38 5.06
C ARG A 100 -0.81 0.17 3.95
N GLN A 101 0.48 0.22 4.25
CA GLN A 101 1.55 -0.03 3.28
C GLN A 101 1.54 -1.48 2.75
N LEU A 102 1.37 -2.47 3.63
CA LEU A 102 1.26 -3.88 3.24
C LEU A 102 0.02 -4.14 2.37
N GLU A 103 -1.10 -3.48 2.68
CA GLU A 103 -2.33 -3.59 1.88
C GLU A 103 -2.17 -3.07 0.46
N VAL A 104 -1.34 -2.04 0.22
CA VAL A 104 -1.04 -1.57 -1.15
C VAL A 104 -0.48 -2.71 -2.00
N LEU A 105 0.45 -3.46 -1.42
CA LEU A 105 1.12 -4.58 -2.10
C LEU A 105 0.15 -5.77 -2.25
N LEU A 106 -0.57 -6.14 -1.20
CA LEU A 106 -1.53 -7.25 -1.23
C LEU A 106 -2.73 -6.99 -2.18
N CYS A 107 -3.10 -5.73 -2.41
CA CYS A 107 -4.14 -5.41 -3.39
C CYS A 107 -3.75 -5.83 -4.82
N TRP A 108 -2.46 -5.90 -5.15
CA TRP A 108 -2.05 -6.46 -6.45
C TRP A 108 -2.43 -7.94 -6.57
N GLU A 109 -2.15 -8.73 -5.55
CA GLU A 109 -2.48 -10.16 -5.54
C GLU A 109 -4.00 -10.39 -5.52
N ARG A 110 -4.69 -9.71 -4.60
CA ARG A 110 -6.12 -9.96 -4.31
C ARG A 110 -7.06 -9.30 -5.31
N HIS A 111 -6.64 -8.18 -5.90
CA HIS A 111 -7.48 -7.33 -6.73
C HIS A 111 -6.78 -6.87 -8.02
N GLY A 112 -5.73 -7.57 -8.49
CA GLY A 112 -4.96 -7.17 -9.68
C GLY A 112 -5.75 -7.10 -11.00
N ALA A 113 -6.99 -7.61 -11.03
CA ALA A 113 -7.95 -7.45 -12.11
C ALA A 113 -8.71 -6.10 -12.06
N ASP A 114 -8.74 -5.45 -10.90
CA ASP A 114 -9.32 -4.12 -10.67
C ASP A 114 -8.28 -3.23 -9.96
N LEU A 115 -7.43 -2.62 -10.79
CA LEU A 115 -6.30 -1.79 -10.36
C LEU A 115 -6.74 -0.52 -9.60
N LEU A 116 -8.01 -0.12 -9.64
CA LEU A 116 -8.50 1.01 -8.85
C LEU A 116 -8.44 0.73 -7.35
N ASN A 117 -8.55 -0.53 -6.94
CA ASN A 117 -8.35 -0.93 -5.54
C ASN A 117 -6.89 -0.73 -5.09
N VAL A 118 -5.92 -0.97 -5.97
CA VAL A 118 -4.50 -0.71 -5.71
C VAL A 118 -4.25 0.79 -5.53
N VAL A 119 -4.82 1.61 -6.42
CA VAL A 119 -4.72 3.08 -6.31
C VAL A 119 -5.36 3.58 -5.02
N TYR A 120 -6.55 3.06 -4.68
CA TYR A 120 -7.25 3.42 -3.46
C TYR A 120 -6.42 3.07 -2.22
N ALA A 121 -5.87 1.85 -2.15
CA ALA A 121 -5.02 1.41 -1.05
C ALA A 121 -3.78 2.32 -0.89
N ALA A 122 -3.10 2.66 -1.99
CA ALA A 122 -1.96 3.57 -1.97
C ALA A 122 -2.32 4.95 -1.41
N TRP A 123 -3.47 5.50 -1.82
CA TRP A 123 -3.96 6.78 -1.31
C TRP A 123 -4.28 6.75 0.18
N VAL A 124 -4.90 5.67 0.67
CA VAL A 124 -5.18 5.47 2.10
C VAL A 124 -3.87 5.36 2.90
N ALA A 125 -2.84 4.75 2.31
CA ALA A 125 -1.48 4.70 2.87
C ALA A 125 -0.70 6.03 2.74
N GLY A 126 -1.32 7.10 2.22
CA GLY A 126 -0.70 8.41 2.07
C GLY A 126 0.26 8.53 0.87
N ILE A 127 0.35 7.51 0.02
CA ILE A 127 1.22 7.48 -1.15
C ILE A 127 0.50 8.15 -2.31
N ARG A 128 1.10 9.19 -2.87
CA ARG A 128 0.52 9.96 -3.96
C ARG A 128 1.57 10.22 -5.03
N ALA A 129 1.15 10.12 -6.28
CA ALA A 129 1.93 10.54 -7.44
C ALA A 129 0.98 11.21 -8.45
N PRO A 130 1.44 12.23 -9.19
CA PRO A 130 0.66 12.78 -10.29
C PRO A 130 0.51 11.71 -11.39
N LEU A 131 -0.67 11.61 -11.98
CA LEU A 131 -0.89 10.78 -13.16
C LEU A 131 -0.14 11.43 -14.33
N LYS A 132 0.89 10.75 -14.85
CA LYS A 132 1.60 11.17 -16.06
C LYS A 132 1.02 10.42 -17.25
N LEU A 133 0.14 11.08 -17.99
CA LEU A 133 -0.33 10.55 -19.26
C LEU A 133 0.82 10.57 -20.28
N PRO A 134 0.99 9.54 -21.11
CA PRO A 134 1.96 9.58 -22.18
C PRO A 134 1.64 10.75 -23.11
N VAL A 135 2.63 11.62 -23.35
CA VAL A 135 2.52 12.68 -24.34
C VAL A 135 2.61 12.01 -25.71
N HIS A 136 1.52 12.07 -26.47
CA HIS A 136 1.45 11.58 -27.85
C HIS A 136 2.29 12.43 -28.81
#